data_AF-A0A497ICD9-F1
#
_entry.id   AF-A0A497ICD9-F1
#
_cell.length_a   1.000
_cell.length_b   1.000
_cell.length_c   1.000
_cell.angle_alpha   90.00
_cell.angle_beta   90.00
_cell.angle_gamma   90.00
#
_symmetry.space_group_name_H-M   'P 1'
#
loop_
_entity.id
_entity.type
_entity.pdbx_description
1 polymer ?
#
loop_
_entity_poly.entity_id
_entity_poly.type
_entity_poly.pdbx_seq_one_letter_code
_entity_poly.pdbx_strand_id
1 'polypeptide(L)'
;MSIHFVAAFILTNLIEMPTAWLFIRKFYSEKRILAVVLLCNVITLPFVWIVFPTMLKLPWIQVLLLAEIFAFWLEMVLYVALFKGAGWFRASTAAVVANFLSLLIGLFV
;
A
#
# COMPACT_ATOMS: atom_id res chain seq x y z
N MET A 1 10.97 -7.20 -16.15
CA MET A 1 10.36 -6.12 -15.33
C MET A 1 8.84 -6.22 -15.25
N SER A 2 8.10 -6.33 -16.37
CA SER A 2 6.62 -6.36 -16.35
C SER A 2 6.01 -7.56 -15.59
N ILE A 3 6.62 -8.73 -15.67
CA ILE A 3 6.15 -9.96 -14.97
C ILE A 3 6.19 -9.79 -13.44
N HIS A 4 7.19 -9.07 -12.90
CA HIS A 4 7.30 -8.83 -11.46
C HIS A 4 6.27 -7.81 -10.96
N PHE A 5 5.93 -6.79 -11.75
CA PHE A 5 4.96 -5.77 -11.34
C PHE A 5 3.56 -6.37 -11.13
N VAL A 6 3.07 -7.19 -12.08
CA VAL A 6 1.74 -7.78 -11.96
C VAL A 6 1.67 -8.74 -10.77
N ALA A 7 2.70 -9.56 -10.57
CA ALA A 7 2.79 -10.46 -9.43
C ALA A 7 2.82 -9.68 -8.10
N ALA A 8 3.66 -8.64 -8.00
CA ALA A 8 3.71 -7.76 -6.85
C ALA A 8 2.37 -7.08 -6.58
N PHE A 9 1.72 -6.54 -7.62
CA PHE A 9 0.41 -5.91 -7.50
C PHE A 9 -0.66 -6.86 -6.96
N ILE A 10 -0.72 -8.09 -7.48
CA ILE A 10 -1.65 -9.11 -6.99
C ILE A 10 -1.34 -9.45 -5.52
N LEU A 11 -0.06 -9.69 -5.21
CA LEU A 11 0.38 -10.09 -3.88
C LEU A 11 0.09 -9.00 -2.83
N THR A 12 0.45 -7.76 -3.13
CA THR A 12 0.16 -6.58 -2.29
C THR A 12 -1.34 -6.49 -2.01
N ASN A 13 -2.20 -6.58 -3.03
CA ASN A 13 -3.65 -6.54 -2.79
C ASN A 13 -4.16 -7.73 -1.96
N LEU A 14 -3.61 -8.94 -2.15
CA LEU A 14 -3.96 -10.12 -1.34
C LEU A 14 -3.58 -9.97 0.13
N ILE A 15 -2.58 -9.16 0.46
CA ILE A 15 -2.12 -8.92 1.84
C ILE A 15 -2.87 -7.74 2.46
N GLU A 16 -2.95 -6.63 1.73
CA GLU A 16 -3.44 -5.37 2.27
C GLU A 16 -4.96 -5.34 2.38
N MET A 17 -5.68 -5.98 1.45
CA MET A 17 -7.15 -6.01 1.50
C MET A 17 -7.68 -6.71 2.75
N PRO A 18 -7.22 -7.94 3.12
CA PRO A 18 -7.60 -8.56 4.39
C PRO A 18 -7.16 -7.74 5.60
N THR A 19 -5.95 -7.15 5.55
CA THR A 19 -5.43 -6.34 6.64
C THR A 19 -6.33 -5.13 6.90
N ALA A 20 -6.59 -4.32 5.87
CA ALA A 20 -7.50 -3.17 5.97
C ALA A 20 -8.92 -3.60 6.39
N TRP A 21 -9.41 -4.72 5.90
CA TRP A 21 -10.71 -5.25 6.30
C TRP A 21 -10.78 -5.53 7.81
N LEU A 22 -9.76 -6.16 8.41
CA LEU A 22 -9.75 -6.47 9.85
C LEU A 22 -9.92 -5.22 10.73
N PHE A 23 -9.28 -4.11 10.35
CA PHE A 23 -9.33 -2.86 11.13
C PHE A 23 -10.59 -2.03 10.88
N ILE A 24 -11.14 -2.05 9.66
CA ILE A 24 -12.11 -1.04 9.22
C ILE A 24 -13.51 -1.63 8.87
N ARG A 25 -13.66 -2.97 8.85
CA ARG A 25 -14.95 -3.67 8.51
C ARG A 25 -16.17 -3.25 9.32
N LYS A 26 -16.00 -2.71 10.53
CA LYS A 26 -17.12 -2.26 11.37
C LYS A 26 -17.74 -0.93 10.91
N PHE A 27 -17.07 -0.20 10.02
CA PHE A 27 -17.44 1.16 9.62
C PHE A 27 -17.85 1.27 8.14
N TYR A 28 -17.42 0.32 7.32
CA TYR A 28 -17.60 0.39 5.86
C TYR A 28 -17.91 -0.98 5.28
N SER A 29 -18.62 -0.97 4.15
CA SER A 29 -18.86 -2.18 3.38
C SER A 29 -17.56 -2.74 2.80
N GLU A 30 -17.51 -4.06 2.63
CA GLU A 30 -16.39 -4.77 2.04
C GLU A 30 -16.00 -4.19 0.68
N LYS A 31 -17.00 -3.92 -0.18
CA LYS A 31 -16.79 -3.30 -1.49
C LYS A 31 -16.04 -1.98 -1.41
N ARG A 32 -16.36 -1.13 -0.42
CA ARG A 32 -15.67 0.14 -0.23
C ARG A 32 -14.25 -0.06 0.26
N ILE A 33 -14.01 -1.00 1.16
CA ILE A 33 -12.67 -1.31 1.66
C ILE A 33 -11.79 -1.79 0.50
N LEU A 34 -12.27 -2.77 -0.27
CA LEU A 34 -11.56 -3.31 -1.43
C LEU A 34 -11.27 -2.22 -2.47
N ALA A 35 -12.24 -1.37 -2.80
CA ALA A 35 -12.06 -0.30 -3.78
C ALA A 35 -11.03 0.73 -3.34
N VAL A 36 -11.02 1.11 -2.06
CA VAL A 36 -10.05 2.09 -1.54
C VAL A 36 -8.64 1.50 -1.49
N VAL A 37 -8.48 0.26 -1.03
CA VAL A 37 -7.17 -0.43 -1.01
C VAL A 37 -6.63 -0.55 -2.44
N LEU A 38 -7.47 -1.00 -3.38
CA LEU A 38 -7.09 -1.12 -4.78
C LEU A 38 -6.70 0.24 -5.38
N LEU A 39 -7.45 1.30 -5.08
CA LEU A 39 -7.13 2.66 -5.51
C LEU A 39 -5.76 3.10 -4.98
N CYS A 40 -5.49 2.86 -3.69
CA CYS A 40 -4.19 3.17 -3.09
C CYS A 40 -3.07 2.46 -3.85
N ASN A 41 -3.20 1.14 -4.06
CA ASN A 41 -2.22 0.32 -4.76
C ASN A 41 -2.03 0.70 -6.23
N VAL A 42 -3.08 1.12 -6.93
CA VAL A 42 -2.99 1.65 -8.29
C VAL A 42 -2.20 2.96 -8.31
N ILE A 43 -2.30 3.78 -7.27
CA ILE A 43 -1.57 5.05 -7.17
C ILE A 43 -0.12 4.81 -6.73
N THR A 44 0.14 3.97 -5.74
CA THR A 44 1.47 3.83 -5.11
C THR A 44 2.39 2.88 -5.87
N LEU A 45 1.92 1.70 -6.26
CA LEU A 45 2.80 0.66 -6.80
C LEU A 45 3.51 1.04 -8.10
N PRO A 46 2.91 1.79 -9.05
CA PRO A 46 3.66 2.27 -10.22
C PRO A 46 4.85 3.14 -9.84
N PHE A 47 4.77 3.91 -8.76
CA PHE A 47 5.88 4.73 -8.30
C PHE A 47 6.99 3.86 -7.70
N VAL A 48 6.61 2.89 -6.86
CA VAL A 48 7.55 1.96 -6.21
C VAL A 48 8.31 1.12 -7.23
N TRP A 49 7.60 0.53 -8.20
CA TRP A 49 8.18 -0.47 -9.11
C TRP A 49 8.71 0.10 -10.42
N ILE A 50 8.28 1.29 -10.83
CA ILE A 50 8.61 1.84 -12.16
C ILE A 50 9.24 3.23 -12.03
N VAL A 51 8.55 4.20 -11.43
CA VAL A 51 8.99 5.61 -11.44
C VAL A 51 10.30 5.78 -10.66
N PHE A 52 10.36 5.34 -9.41
CA PHE A 52 11.54 5.55 -8.57
C PHE A 52 12.78 4.78 -9.07
N PRO A 53 12.69 3.48 -9.42
CA PRO A 53 13.82 2.76 -10.00
C PRO A 53 14.34 3.37 -11.30
N THR A 54 13.46 3.93 -12.13
CA THR A 54 13.85 4.51 -13.43
C THR A 54 14.39 5.93 -13.29
N MET A 55 13.83 6.75 -12.41
CA MET A 55 14.13 8.19 -12.34
C MET A 55 15.30 8.52 -11.42
N LEU A 56 15.44 7.83 -10.28
CA LEU A 56 16.36 8.29 -9.23
C LEU A 56 17.82 7.91 -9.48
N LYS A 57 18.11 6.88 -10.30
CA LYS A 57 19.48 6.40 -10.59
C LYS A 57 20.35 6.20 -9.33
N LEU A 58 19.72 5.86 -8.21
CA LEU A 58 20.37 5.60 -6.92
C LEU A 58 20.64 4.10 -6.74
N PRO A 59 21.50 3.71 -5.78
CA PRO A 59 21.61 2.33 -5.34
C PRO A 59 20.24 1.75 -4.95
N TRP A 60 20.01 0.47 -5.27
CA TRP A 60 18.71 -0.21 -5.05
C TRP A 60 18.12 0.02 -3.65
N ILE A 61 18.94 -0.08 -2.60
CA ILE A 61 18.48 0.08 -1.23
C ILE A 61 17.93 1.49 -0.94
N GLN A 62 18.50 2.52 -1.57
CA GLN A 62 18.05 3.90 -1.41
C GLN A 62 16.76 4.15 -2.19
N VAL A 63 16.65 3.57 -3.40
CA VAL A 63 15.40 3.60 -4.19
C VAL A 63 14.27 2.93 -3.41
N LEU A 64 14.52 1.73 -2.88
CA LEU A 64 13.55 0.98 -2.09
C LEU A 64 13.13 1.79 -0.86
N LEU A 65 14.07 2.30 -0.06
CA LEU A 65 13.74 3.08 1.13
C LEU A 65 12.85 4.30 0.82
N LEU A 66 13.18 5.05 -0.23
CA LEU A 66 12.39 6.20 -0.65
C LEU A 66 11.00 5.80 -1.17
N ALA A 67 10.93 4.70 -1.92
CA ALA A 67 9.67 4.13 -2.43
C ALA A 67 8.73 3.72 -1.30
N GLU A 68 9.25 3.01 -0.31
CA GLU A 68 8.48 2.56 0.84
C GLU A 68 8.03 3.73 1.71
N ILE A 69 8.90 4.72 1.97
CA ILE A 69 8.51 5.93 2.70
C ILE A 69 7.39 6.68 1.98
N PHE A 70 7.48 6.79 0.65
CA PHE A 70 6.46 7.43 -0.17
C PHE A 70 5.12 6.68 -0.11
N ALA A 71 5.13 5.36 -0.34
CA ALA A 71 3.94 4.53 -0.30
C ALA A 71 3.27 4.60 1.07
N PHE A 72 4.04 4.40 2.14
CA PHE A 72 3.55 4.45 3.51
C PHE A 72 2.88 5.78 3.86
N TRP A 73 3.51 6.90 3.52
CA TRP A 73 2.95 8.22 3.77
C TRP A 73 1.68 8.46 2.96
N LEU A 74 1.70 8.14 1.67
CA LEU A 74 0.56 8.40 0.80
C LEU A 74 -0.65 7.56 1.20
N GLU A 75 -0.44 6.27 1.49
CA GLU A 75 -1.52 5.38 1.90
C GLU A 75 -2.08 5.73 3.27
N MET A 76 -1.25 6.14 4.22
CA MET A 76 -1.72 6.65 5.50
C MET A 76 -2.63 7.88 5.31
N VAL A 77 -2.21 8.84 4.48
CA VAL A 77 -3.02 10.04 4.17
C VAL A 77 -4.33 9.65 3.47
N LEU A 78 -4.28 8.76 2.48
CA LEU A 78 -5.45 8.30 1.74
C LEU A 78 -6.42 7.54 2.64
N TYR A 79 -5.95 6.63 3.50
CA TYR A 79 -6.80 5.89 4.42
C TYR A 79 -7.48 6.82 5.42
N VAL A 80 -6.75 7.76 6.01
CA VAL A 80 -7.33 8.75 6.94
C VAL A 80 -8.37 9.62 6.21
N ALA A 81 -8.13 9.99 4.96
CA ALA A 81 -9.05 10.81 4.16
C ALA A 81 -10.28 10.04 3.67
N LEU A 82 -10.15 8.76 3.30
CA LEU A 82 -11.20 7.96 2.68
C LEU A 82 -12.00 7.12 3.69
N PHE A 83 -11.42 6.82 4.86
CA PHE A 83 -12.04 6.08 5.97
C PHE A 83 -12.29 6.95 7.21
N LYS A 84 -12.61 8.24 7.03
CA LYS A 84 -12.84 9.22 8.11
C LYS A 84 -13.75 8.74 9.25
N GLY A 85 -14.77 7.93 8.94
CA GLY A 85 -15.73 7.38 9.89
C GLY A 85 -15.16 6.31 10.85
N ALA A 86 -14.00 5.71 10.53
CA ALA A 86 -13.33 4.79 11.44
C ALA A 86 -12.47 5.50 12.51
N GLY A 87 -12.22 6.80 12.32
CA GLY A 87 -11.30 7.62 13.10
C GLY A 87 -9.85 7.51 12.59
N TRP A 88 -9.09 8.60 12.77
CA TRP A 88 -7.72 8.73 12.26
C TRP A 88 -6.81 7.61 12.76
N PHE A 89 -6.89 7.23 14.04
CA PHE A 89 -6.04 6.20 14.65
C PHE A 89 -6.23 4.82 14.01
N ARG A 90 -7.47 4.41 13.74
CA ARG A 90 -7.74 3.10 13.11
C ARG A 90 -7.34 3.10 11.64
N ALA A 91 -7.65 4.19 10.93
CA ALA A 91 -7.30 4.32 9.52
C ALA A 91 -5.78 4.34 9.31
N SER A 92 -5.04 5.10 10.13
CA SER A 92 -3.58 5.11 10.08
C SER A 92 -3.00 3.76 10.47
N THR A 93 -3.47 3.13 11.55
CA THR A 93 -3.01 1.80 11.96
C THR A 93 -3.23 0.76 10.86
N ALA A 94 -4.40 0.79 10.21
CA ALA A 94 -4.70 -0.10 9.08
C ALA A 94 -3.70 0.09 7.93
N ALA A 95 -3.42 1.33 7.53
CA ALA A 95 -2.45 1.63 6.47
C ALA A 95 -1.03 1.20 6.85
N VAL A 96 -0.60 1.51 8.08
CA VAL A 96 0.73 1.16 8.60
C VAL A 96 0.94 -0.35 8.60
N VAL A 97 -0.01 -1.11 9.15
CA VAL A 97 0.10 -2.56 9.24
C VAL A 97 0.03 -3.20 7.84
N ALA A 98 -0.85 -2.69 6.97
CA ALA A 98 -0.96 -3.16 5.58
C ALA A 98 0.36 -2.99 4.82
N ASN A 99 0.92 -1.78 4.81
CA ASN A 99 2.20 -1.49 4.15
C ASN A 99 3.34 -2.32 4.75
N PHE A 100 3.40 -2.40 6.08
CA PHE A 100 4.47 -3.14 6.76
C PHE A 100 4.46 -4.63 6.40
N LEU A 101 3.28 -5.27 6.37
CA LEU A 101 3.15 -6.66 5.94
C LEU A 101 3.46 -6.85 4.45
N SER A 102 3.02 -5.91 3.62
CA SER A 102 3.27 -5.90 2.17
C SER A 102 4.78 -5.80 1.88
N LEU A 103 5.48 -4.88 2.55
CA LEU A 103 6.94 -4.74 2.48
C LEU A 103 7.65 -6.00 2.95
N LEU A 104 7.29 -6.53 4.12
CA LEU A 104 7.93 -7.74 4.65
C LEU A 104 7.85 -8.89 3.65
N ILE A 105 6.69 -9.10 3.03
CA ILE A 105 6.51 -10.16 2.03
C ILE A 105 7.24 -9.82 0.73
N GLY A 106 7.20 -8.55 0.30
CA GLY A 106 7.90 -8.07 -0.89
C GLY A 106 9.43 -8.23 -0.83
N LEU A 107 10.02 -8.29 0.37
CA LEU A 107 11.45 -8.59 0.53
C LEU A 107 11.83 -10.04 0.20
N PHE A 108 10.86 -10.96 0.16
CA PHE A 108 11.09 -12.38 -0.12
C PHE A 108 10.70 -12.80 -1.56
N VAL A 109 10.22 -11.87 -2.38
CA VAL A 109 9.71 -12.10 -3.75
C VAL A 109 10.51 -11.31 -4.77
#